data_AF-A0A2E8PSW3-F1
#
_entry.id   AF-A0A2E8PSW3-F1
#
_cell.length_a   1.000
_cell.length_b   1.000
_cell.length_c   1.000
_cell.angle_alpha   90.00
_cell.angle_beta   90.00
_cell.angle_gamma   90.00
#
_symmetry.space_group_name_H-M   'P 1'
#
loop_
_entity.id
_entity.type
_entity.pdbx_description
1 polymer ?
#
loop_
_entity_poly.entity_id
_entity_poly.type
_entity_poly.pdbx_seq_one_letter_code
_entity_poly.pdbx_strand_id
1 'polypeptide(L)'
;MFPDTKFAIISGLSILIFSTLIILTRPAIEKRRTLDLIAYLWLLAMLRPLLQPWIVNAGLISYVPRFLLLPALPLVYGPLFYLYIRKLTRPDKDFRVAEWLPALLLFLVILFFPYFRRPPAFHGAPAQGGFLPMALIDPGLTLIYGTLIFLLLKKHKRRVAEKLSQINEMKSLGSAYILLAIFVSLNLLLAIHRTTFHHWGLPPSVNQEIHGSGFLVMIISFSLFLARQRPVYSDSPDPDPEDVGPEQKESDSLFFEAKEDSGGMSANEEGGEEAPPDSEVKEIRQAIERQRLYMDSELTLESLARLLGRSRHQVSYLLNRGVNQNFYRYINGLRVEHASELLLDSEYAAWPVLRIALESGFSSKATFNRLFKEYKGKTPMEWRKKAS
;
A
#
# COMPACT_ATOMS: atom_id res chain seq x y z
N MET A 1 30.06 -15.32 32.09
CA MET A 1 30.07 -14.16 31.17
C MET A 1 29.76 -14.71 29.80
N PHE A 2 28.54 -14.55 29.27
CA PHE A 2 28.13 -15.19 28.00
C PHE A 2 28.45 -14.24 26.82
N PRO A 3 29.48 -14.54 26.00
CA PRO A 3 29.88 -13.69 24.87
C PRO A 3 28.82 -13.59 23.76
N ASP A 4 27.90 -14.55 23.66
CA ASP A 4 27.07 -14.75 22.46
C ASP A 4 25.83 -13.83 22.38
N THR A 5 25.31 -13.35 23.51
CA THR A 5 24.14 -12.43 23.52
C THR A 5 24.43 -11.06 22.90
N LYS A 6 25.70 -10.63 22.87
CA LYS A 6 26.11 -9.35 22.29
C LYS A 6 25.81 -9.29 20.78
N PHE A 7 25.98 -10.40 20.07
CA PHE A 7 25.75 -10.46 18.62
C PHE A 7 24.28 -10.26 18.26
N ALA A 8 23.36 -10.91 18.97
CA ALA A 8 21.92 -10.77 18.72
C ALA A 8 21.44 -9.33 18.97
N ILE A 9 21.98 -8.67 19.98
CA ILE A 9 21.65 -7.28 20.31
C ILE A 9 22.20 -6.31 19.26
N ILE A 10 23.48 -6.44 18.92
CA ILE A 10 24.11 -5.60 17.90
C ILE A 10 23.37 -5.76 16.57
N SER A 11 23.05 -7.00 16.19
CA SER A 11 22.28 -7.29 14.97
C SER A 11 20.88 -6.67 15.04
N GLY A 12 20.14 -6.86 16.13
CA GLY A 12 18.80 -6.30 16.32
C GLY A 12 18.77 -4.77 16.26
N LEU A 13 19.71 -4.10 16.94
CA LEU A 13 19.85 -2.65 16.89
C LEU A 13 20.26 -2.17 15.50
N SER A 14 21.19 -2.87 14.84
CA SER A 14 21.61 -2.54 13.47
C SER A 14 20.45 -2.63 12.48
N ILE A 15 19.61 -3.67 12.61
CA ILE A 15 18.42 -3.84 11.76
C ILE A 15 17.36 -2.78 12.08
N LEU A 16 17.18 -2.40 13.35
CA LEU A 16 16.26 -1.32 13.72
C LEU A 16 16.71 0.02 13.15
N ILE A 17 18.02 0.33 13.23
CA ILE A 17 18.61 1.52 12.62
C ILE A 17 18.39 1.48 11.10
N PHE A 18 18.69 0.34 10.47
CA PHE A 18 18.47 0.15 9.03
C PHE A 18 17.01 0.34 8.62
N SER A 19 16.06 -0.23 9.36
CA SER A 19 14.62 -0.06 9.11
C SER A 19 14.14 1.35 9.36
N THR A 20 14.70 2.02 10.36
CA THR A 20 14.46 3.43 10.63
C THR A 20 14.96 4.29 9.47
N LEU A 21 16.17 4.02 8.97
CA LEU A 21 16.72 4.68 7.78
C LEU A 21 15.84 4.42 6.56
N ILE A 22 15.37 3.20 6.33
CA ILE A 22 14.43 2.90 5.22
C ILE A 22 13.19 3.79 5.29
N ILE A 23 12.63 4.00 6.48
CA ILE A 23 11.43 4.84 6.65
C ILE A 23 11.77 6.32 6.48
N LEU A 24 12.88 6.80 7.09
CA LEU A 24 13.27 8.21 7.07
C LEU A 24 13.73 8.68 5.69
N THR A 25 14.39 7.81 4.93
CA THR A 25 14.90 8.10 3.57
C THR A 25 13.81 8.02 2.49
N ARG A 26 12.55 7.73 2.85
CA ARG A 26 11.44 7.77 1.90
C ARG A 26 11.23 9.20 1.37
N PRO A 27 11.12 9.40 0.04
CA PRO A 27 10.82 10.70 -0.52
C PRO A 27 9.48 11.22 0.01
N ALA A 28 9.32 12.55 0.09
CA ALA A 28 8.18 13.18 0.75
C ALA A 28 6.82 12.74 0.18
N ILE A 29 6.76 12.44 -1.11
CA ILE A 29 5.58 11.97 -1.85
C ILE A 29 5.14 10.56 -1.39
N GLU A 30 6.06 9.78 -0.81
CA GLU A 30 5.83 8.40 -0.38
C GLU A 30 5.62 8.27 1.13
N LYS A 31 5.74 9.37 1.89
CA LYS A 31 5.60 9.34 3.35
C LYS A 31 4.19 8.96 3.75
N ARG A 32 4.05 7.83 4.46
CA ARG A 32 2.77 7.32 4.96
C ARG A 32 2.78 7.39 6.47
N ARG A 33 2.67 8.62 7.01
CA ARG A 33 2.86 8.92 8.45
C ARG A 33 2.25 7.87 9.39
N THR A 34 0.99 7.49 9.19
CA THR A 34 0.32 6.50 10.04
C THR A 34 0.86 5.08 9.88
N LEU A 35 1.17 4.66 8.65
CA LEU A 35 1.69 3.32 8.36
C LEU A 35 3.13 3.17 8.86
N ASP A 36 3.93 4.22 8.67
CA ASP A 36 5.29 4.34 9.22
C ASP A 36 5.27 4.32 10.75
N LEU A 37 4.35 5.05 11.39
CA LEU A 37 4.16 5.03 12.84
C LEU A 37 3.83 3.62 13.34
N ILE A 38 2.90 2.90 12.70
CA ILE A 38 2.55 1.53 13.08
C ILE A 38 3.77 0.59 12.94
N ALA A 39 4.53 0.73 11.84
CA ALA A 39 5.77 -0.04 11.66
C ALA A 39 6.78 0.23 12.78
N TYR A 40 6.97 1.50 13.16
CA TYR A 40 7.85 1.87 14.27
C TYR A 40 7.39 1.29 15.59
N LEU A 41 6.10 1.42 15.92
CA LEU A 41 5.55 0.86 17.15
C LEU A 41 5.76 -0.66 17.20
N TRP A 42 5.58 -1.35 16.07
CA TRP A 42 5.76 -2.79 15.98
C TRP A 42 7.23 -3.22 16.12
N LEU A 43 8.14 -2.54 15.43
CA LEU A 43 9.59 -2.78 15.51
C LEU A 43 10.14 -2.49 16.91
N LEU A 44 9.72 -1.37 17.52
CA LEU A 44 10.10 -1.02 18.88
C LEU A 44 9.61 -2.06 19.88
N ALA A 45 8.37 -2.53 19.69
CA ALA A 45 7.79 -3.57 20.54
C ALA A 45 8.60 -4.87 20.47
N MET A 46 9.07 -5.26 19.27
CA MET A 46 9.90 -6.45 19.05
C MET A 46 11.37 -6.31 19.50
N LEU A 47 11.84 -5.11 19.81
CA LEU A 47 13.20 -4.88 20.28
C LEU A 47 13.39 -5.30 21.75
N ARG A 48 12.31 -5.31 22.54
CA ARG A 48 12.35 -5.61 23.98
C ARG A 48 12.98 -6.98 24.31
N PRO A 49 12.60 -8.11 23.68
CA PRO A 49 13.22 -9.41 23.93
C PRO A 49 14.72 -9.45 23.65
N LEU A 50 15.21 -8.63 22.70
CA LEU A 50 16.63 -8.54 22.36
C LEU A 50 17.40 -7.73 23.40
N LEU A 51 16.85 -6.61 23.87
CA LEU A 51 17.54 -5.72 24.82
C LEU A 51 17.53 -6.23 26.26
N GLN A 52 16.48 -6.95 26.66
CA GLN A 52 16.30 -7.43 28.03
C GLN A 52 17.51 -8.20 28.60
N PRO A 53 18.12 -9.19 27.90
CA PRO A 53 19.31 -9.88 28.41
C PRO A 53 20.43 -8.94 28.84
N TRP A 54 20.72 -7.94 28.01
CA TRP A 54 21.81 -7.01 28.28
C TRP A 54 21.47 -6.00 29.35
N ILE A 55 20.22 -5.49 29.38
CA ILE A 55 19.77 -4.60 30.46
C ILE A 55 19.89 -5.29 31.82
N VAL A 56 19.53 -6.58 31.90
CA VAL A 56 19.66 -7.38 33.12
C VAL A 56 21.13 -7.60 33.47
N ASN A 57 21.95 -8.06 32.52
CA ASN A 57 23.35 -8.40 32.75
C ASN A 57 24.22 -7.17 33.06
N ALA A 58 23.89 -6.01 32.52
CA ALA A 58 24.58 -4.75 32.79
C ALA A 58 24.11 -4.09 34.11
N GLY A 59 23.15 -4.68 34.82
CA GLY A 59 22.59 -4.09 36.04
C GLY A 59 21.78 -2.81 35.80
N LEU A 60 21.33 -2.58 34.56
CA LEU A 60 20.65 -1.34 34.15
C LEU A 60 19.13 -1.38 34.37
N ILE A 61 18.59 -2.47 34.89
CA ILE A 61 17.14 -2.69 35.01
C ILE A 61 16.42 -1.62 35.85
N SER A 62 17.10 -1.03 36.83
CA SER A 62 16.58 0.05 37.68
C SER A 62 16.49 1.39 36.97
N TYR A 63 17.28 1.60 35.91
CA TYR A 63 17.34 2.86 35.15
C TYR A 63 16.42 2.86 33.93
N VAL A 64 16.00 1.68 33.45
CA VAL A 64 15.11 1.57 32.29
C VAL A 64 13.65 1.72 32.73
N PRO A 65 12.87 2.64 32.12
CA PRO A 65 11.45 2.78 32.41
C PRO A 65 10.70 1.45 32.32
N ARG A 66 9.96 1.10 33.38
CA ARG A 66 9.33 -0.24 33.52
C ARG A 66 8.41 -0.60 32.36
N PHE A 67 7.78 0.39 31.71
CA PHE A 67 6.89 0.13 30.57
C PHE A 67 7.62 -0.43 29.34
N LEU A 68 8.93 -0.15 29.20
CA LEU A 68 9.78 -0.71 28.14
C LEU A 68 10.21 -2.16 28.43
N LEU A 69 10.00 -2.64 29.66
CA LEU A 69 10.42 -3.97 30.11
C LEU A 69 9.26 -4.95 30.28
N LEU A 70 8.03 -4.56 29.95
CA LEU A 70 6.82 -5.35 30.21
C LEU A 70 6.90 -6.74 29.53
N PRO A 71 6.75 -7.84 30.27
CA PRO A 71 6.84 -9.21 29.73
C PRO A 71 5.74 -9.57 28.74
N ALA A 72 4.58 -8.94 28.84
CA ALA A 72 3.42 -9.23 27.99
C ALA A 72 3.29 -8.30 26.77
N LEU A 73 4.32 -7.51 26.47
CA LEU A 73 4.38 -6.68 25.26
C LEU A 73 4.13 -7.45 23.94
N PRO A 74 4.50 -8.75 23.81
CA PRO A 74 4.15 -9.57 22.64
C PRO A 74 2.67 -9.66 22.28
N LEU A 75 1.77 -9.52 23.26
CA LEU A 75 0.32 -9.59 23.00
C LEU A 75 -0.16 -8.47 22.05
N VAL A 76 0.62 -7.39 21.92
CA VAL A 76 0.30 -6.25 21.05
C VAL A 76 0.79 -6.46 19.60
N TYR A 77 1.64 -7.47 19.34
CA TYR A 77 2.22 -7.71 18.00
C TYR A 77 1.16 -8.05 16.95
N GLY A 78 0.22 -8.94 17.27
CA GLY A 78 -0.88 -9.31 16.38
C GLY A 78 -1.77 -8.12 16.00
N PRO A 79 -2.32 -7.37 16.97
CA PRO A 79 -3.10 -6.16 16.71
C PRO A 79 -2.37 -5.12 15.84
N LEU A 80 -1.11 -4.80 16.16
CA LEU A 80 -0.34 -3.84 15.38
C LEU A 80 -0.05 -4.32 13.96
N PHE A 81 0.25 -5.61 13.78
CA PHE A 81 0.46 -6.18 12.45
C PHE A 81 -0.84 -6.15 11.62
N TYR A 82 -1.98 -6.42 12.26
CA TYR A 82 -3.29 -6.27 11.63
C TYR A 82 -3.57 -4.83 11.19
N LEU A 83 -3.32 -3.85 12.06
CA LEU A 83 -3.50 -2.43 11.72
C LEU A 83 -2.59 -2.03 10.55
N TYR A 84 -1.35 -2.52 10.54
CA TYR A 84 -0.41 -2.29 9.45
C TYR A 84 -0.96 -2.80 8.11
N ILE A 85 -1.34 -4.09 8.04
CA ILE A 85 -1.89 -4.70 6.82
C ILE A 85 -3.24 -4.06 6.43
N ARG A 86 -4.04 -3.63 7.40
CA ARG A 86 -5.29 -2.88 7.13
C ARG A 86 -5.01 -1.58 6.40
N LYS A 87 -4.07 -0.75 6.88
CA LYS A 87 -3.79 0.54 6.21
C LYS A 87 -3.12 0.31 4.86
N LEU A 88 -2.28 -0.70 4.77
CA LEU A 88 -1.64 -1.09 3.51
C LEU A 88 -2.64 -1.53 2.44
N THR A 89 -3.65 -2.32 2.80
CA THR A 89 -4.65 -2.87 1.86
C THR A 89 -5.85 -1.95 1.59
N ARG A 90 -5.95 -0.84 2.33
CA ARG A 90 -7.02 0.18 2.24
C ARG A 90 -6.45 1.58 2.56
N PRO A 91 -5.62 2.15 1.69
CA PRO A 91 -4.96 3.44 1.95
C PRO A 91 -5.96 4.58 2.13
N ASP A 92 -7.02 4.60 1.30
CA ASP A 92 -8.01 5.70 1.22
C ASP A 92 -8.97 5.75 2.42
N LYS A 93 -8.94 4.74 3.29
CA LYS A 93 -9.80 4.69 4.47
C LYS A 93 -8.98 4.97 5.72
N ASP A 94 -9.38 5.99 6.45
CA ASP A 94 -8.79 6.27 7.76
C ASP A 94 -9.24 5.28 8.82
N PHE A 95 -8.46 5.24 9.90
CA PHE A 95 -8.74 4.38 11.03
C PHE A 95 -9.93 4.90 11.82
N ARG A 96 -10.89 4.01 12.11
CA ARG A 96 -11.87 4.26 13.15
C ARG A 96 -11.21 4.03 14.51
N VAL A 97 -11.59 4.82 15.52
CA VAL A 97 -11.10 4.66 16.91
C VAL A 97 -11.29 3.22 17.41
N ALA A 98 -12.43 2.61 17.07
CA ALA A 98 -12.75 1.23 17.43
C ALA A 98 -11.71 0.19 16.94
N GLU A 99 -10.96 0.49 15.89
CA GLU A 99 -9.96 -0.46 15.35
C GLU A 99 -8.65 -0.43 16.15
N TRP A 100 -8.35 0.69 16.81
CA TRP A 100 -7.25 0.78 17.77
C TRP A 100 -7.59 0.17 19.12
N LEU A 101 -8.88 0.07 19.44
CA LEU A 101 -9.37 -0.35 20.75
C LEU A 101 -8.79 -1.70 21.22
N PRO A 102 -8.68 -2.77 20.40
CA PRO A 102 -8.06 -4.01 20.84
C PRO A 102 -6.59 -3.86 21.23
N ALA A 103 -5.80 -3.13 20.44
CA ALA A 103 -4.38 -2.89 20.72
C ALA A 103 -4.22 -2.04 21.99
N LEU A 104 -5.03 -0.99 22.12
CA LEU A 104 -5.02 -0.08 23.27
C LEU A 104 -5.46 -0.78 24.55
N LEU A 105 -6.56 -1.55 24.52
CA LEU A 105 -7.04 -2.29 25.68
C LEU A 105 -6.02 -3.33 26.13
N LEU A 106 -5.42 -4.09 25.21
CA LEU A 106 -4.34 -5.01 25.54
C LEU A 106 -3.16 -4.28 26.18
N PHE A 107 -2.74 -3.15 25.61
CA PHE A 107 -1.66 -2.34 26.18
C PHE A 107 -2.00 -1.82 27.58
N LEU A 108 -3.22 -1.32 27.80
CA LEU A 108 -3.69 -0.85 29.11
C LEU A 108 -3.75 -1.99 30.13
N VAL A 109 -4.24 -3.17 29.73
CA VAL A 109 -4.25 -4.38 30.57
C VAL A 109 -2.81 -4.75 30.96
N ILE A 110 -1.86 -4.74 30.02
CA ILE A 110 -0.44 -5.01 30.31
C ILE A 110 0.14 -3.96 31.27
N LEU A 111 -0.25 -2.69 31.13
CA LEU A 111 0.28 -1.58 31.92
C LEU A 111 -0.27 -1.51 33.35
N PHE A 112 -1.55 -1.82 33.55
CA PHE A 112 -2.25 -1.62 34.83
C PHE A 112 -2.48 -2.91 35.61
N PHE A 113 -2.51 -4.08 34.97
CA PHE A 113 -2.78 -5.31 35.67
C PHE A 113 -1.53 -5.81 36.43
N PRO A 114 -1.56 -5.93 37.77
CA PRO A 114 -0.37 -6.20 38.59
C PRO A 114 0.41 -7.46 38.20
N TYR A 115 -0.29 -8.47 37.68
CA TYR A 115 0.31 -9.72 37.21
C TYR A 115 1.41 -9.48 36.15
N PHE A 116 1.16 -8.60 35.18
CA PHE A 116 2.12 -8.30 34.12
C PHE A 116 3.27 -7.38 34.56
N ARG A 117 3.23 -6.84 35.79
CA ARG A 117 4.23 -5.91 36.32
C ARG A 117 5.21 -6.53 37.32
N ARG A 118 5.01 -7.78 37.74
CA ARG A 118 5.87 -8.42 38.76
C ARG A 118 7.24 -8.80 38.15
N PRO A 119 8.36 -8.47 38.81
CA PRO A 119 9.70 -8.78 38.29
C PRO A 119 9.98 -10.30 38.27
N PRO A 120 10.80 -10.79 37.33
CA PRO A 120 11.09 -12.22 37.17
C PRO A 120 11.69 -12.89 38.42
N ALA A 121 12.42 -12.14 39.26
CA ALA A 121 13.15 -12.64 40.42
C ALA A 121 12.27 -13.28 41.53
N PHE A 122 10.95 -13.05 41.53
CA PHE A 122 10.03 -13.73 42.45
C PHE A 122 9.69 -15.18 42.05
N HIS A 123 10.24 -15.68 40.93
CA HIS A 123 10.05 -17.05 40.45
C HIS A 123 11.20 -17.97 40.88
N GLY A 124 11.71 -17.82 42.11
CA GLY A 124 12.61 -18.80 42.75
C GLY A 124 12.00 -20.19 42.93
N ALA A 125 10.76 -20.41 42.47
CA ALA A 125 10.18 -21.72 42.25
C ALA A 125 10.37 -22.09 40.76
N PRO A 126 10.93 -23.28 40.45
CA PRO A 126 11.00 -23.74 39.08
C PRO A 126 9.58 -23.74 38.55
N ALA A 127 9.29 -23.14 37.39
CA ALA A 127 8.34 -23.69 36.42
C ALA A 127 6.95 -24.19 36.89
N GLN A 128 6.49 -23.89 38.10
CA GLN A 128 5.40 -24.61 38.76
C GLN A 128 4.27 -23.62 38.99
N GLY A 129 3.27 -23.68 38.09
CA GLY A 129 1.91 -23.22 38.42
C GLY A 129 1.47 -21.85 37.90
N GLY A 130 2.18 -21.23 36.97
CA GLY A 130 1.70 -20.00 36.31
C GLY A 130 0.61 -20.28 35.27
N PHE A 131 -0.63 -20.57 35.69
CA PHE A 131 -1.88 -20.58 34.91
C PHE A 131 -1.75 -21.04 33.43
N LEU A 132 -2.04 -22.32 33.15
CA LEU A 132 -2.23 -22.87 31.79
C LEU A 132 -3.01 -21.94 30.82
N PRO A 133 -4.04 -21.17 31.26
CA PRO A 133 -4.70 -20.20 30.42
C PRO A 133 -3.77 -19.14 29.80
N MET A 134 -2.76 -18.65 30.53
CA MET A 134 -1.86 -17.57 30.05
C MET A 134 -0.92 -18.05 28.94
N ALA A 135 -0.47 -19.30 29.00
CA ALA A 135 0.36 -19.89 27.95
C ALA A 135 -0.40 -20.01 26.60
N LEU A 136 -1.73 -20.04 26.66
CA LEU A 136 -2.60 -20.14 25.49
C LEU A 136 -3.04 -18.77 24.93
N ILE A 137 -2.90 -17.68 25.69
CA ILE A 137 -3.34 -16.34 25.23
C ILE A 137 -2.50 -15.88 24.03
N ASP A 138 -1.17 -15.94 24.12
CA ASP A 138 -0.27 -15.47 23.06
C ASP A 138 -0.44 -16.26 21.74
N PRO A 139 -0.43 -17.61 21.72
CA PRO A 139 -0.72 -18.37 20.50
C PRO A 139 -2.17 -18.19 20.04
N GLY A 140 -3.13 -18.07 20.96
CA GLY A 140 -4.53 -17.80 20.62
C GLY A 140 -4.71 -16.47 19.87
N LEU A 141 -4.12 -15.38 20.39
CA LEU A 141 -4.12 -14.07 19.72
C LEU A 141 -3.38 -14.12 18.39
N THR A 142 -2.26 -14.86 18.33
CA THR A 142 -1.52 -15.07 17.07
C THR A 142 -2.40 -15.71 16.00
N LEU A 143 -3.18 -16.73 16.36
CA LEU A 143 -4.12 -17.38 15.43
C LEU A 143 -5.27 -16.45 15.04
N ILE A 144 -5.90 -15.76 16.00
CA ILE A 144 -6.99 -14.82 15.74
C ILE A 144 -6.55 -13.74 14.76
N TYR A 145 -5.45 -13.03 15.06
CA TYR A 145 -4.95 -11.97 14.19
C TYR A 145 -4.36 -12.53 12.90
N GLY A 146 -3.74 -13.71 12.93
CA GLY A 146 -3.27 -14.40 11.73
C GLY A 146 -4.41 -14.68 10.75
N THR A 147 -5.53 -15.20 11.22
CA THR A 147 -6.75 -15.42 10.43
C THR A 147 -7.32 -14.11 9.91
N LEU A 148 -7.45 -13.08 10.76
CA LEU A 148 -7.96 -11.76 10.34
C LEU A 148 -7.10 -11.13 9.23
N ILE A 149 -5.78 -11.20 9.37
CA ILE A 149 -4.82 -10.69 8.37
C ILE A 149 -4.95 -11.50 7.07
N PHE A 150 -5.02 -12.83 7.15
CA PHE A 150 -5.21 -13.68 5.98
C PHE A 150 -6.50 -13.33 5.22
N LEU A 151 -7.62 -13.20 5.92
CA LEU A 151 -8.91 -12.84 5.31
C LEU A 151 -8.85 -11.45 4.67
N LEU A 152 -8.16 -10.50 5.30
CA LEU A 152 -7.98 -9.16 4.79
C LEU A 152 -7.14 -9.14 3.50
N LEU A 153 -6.03 -9.88 3.47
CA LEU A 153 -5.20 -10.05 2.28
C LEU A 153 -5.96 -10.75 1.16
N LYS A 154 -6.74 -11.80 1.47
CA LYS A 154 -7.59 -12.52 0.50
C LYS A 154 -8.65 -11.59 -0.10
N LYS A 155 -9.32 -10.78 0.72
CA LYS A 155 -10.32 -9.79 0.27
C LYS A 155 -9.68 -8.68 -0.54
N HIS A 156 -8.45 -8.26 -0.22
CA HIS A 156 -7.71 -7.30 -1.04
C HIS A 156 -7.36 -7.91 -2.40
N LYS A 157 -6.81 -9.12 -2.45
CA LYS A 157 -6.49 -9.82 -3.71
C LYS A 157 -7.73 -9.94 -4.62
N ARG A 158 -8.90 -10.28 -4.07
CA ARG A 158 -10.17 -10.30 -4.84
C ARG A 158 -10.55 -8.93 -5.41
N ARG A 159 -10.59 -7.89 -4.57
CA ARG A 159 -10.91 -6.51 -5.01
C ARG A 159 -9.95 -5.99 -6.08
N VAL A 160 -8.67 -6.35 -5.95
CA VAL A 160 -7.66 -5.96 -6.92
C VAL A 160 -7.87 -6.73 -8.21
N ALA A 161 -8.08 -8.05 -8.17
CA ALA A 161 -8.41 -8.84 -9.37
C ALA A 161 -9.67 -8.32 -10.09
N GLU A 162 -10.68 -7.86 -9.34
CA GLU A 162 -11.92 -7.27 -9.88
C GLU A 162 -11.70 -5.88 -10.53
N LYS A 163 -10.73 -5.09 -10.05
CA LYS A 163 -10.43 -3.73 -10.55
C LYS A 163 -9.30 -3.67 -11.58
N LEU A 164 -8.39 -4.64 -11.58
CA LEU A 164 -7.13 -4.65 -12.34
C LEU A 164 -7.10 -5.74 -13.43
N SER A 165 -8.25 -6.26 -13.89
CA SER A 165 -8.29 -7.13 -15.09
C SER A 165 -7.86 -6.43 -16.39
N GLN A 166 -7.40 -5.17 -16.31
CA GLN A 166 -6.94 -4.37 -17.45
C GLN A 166 -5.48 -3.88 -17.34
N ILE A 167 -4.74 -4.11 -16.25
CA ILE A 167 -3.34 -3.63 -16.17
C ILE A 167 -2.46 -4.70 -15.53
N ASN A 168 -1.57 -5.24 -16.36
CA ASN A 168 -0.56 -6.21 -16.02
C ASN A 168 0.60 -5.57 -15.24
N GLU A 169 0.33 -4.98 -14.08
CA GLU A 169 1.37 -4.52 -13.15
C GLU A 169 0.91 -4.63 -11.69
N MET A 170 0.84 -5.86 -11.18
CA MET A 170 0.72 -6.08 -9.74
C MET A 170 2.07 -6.52 -9.17
N LYS A 171 2.82 -5.60 -8.54
CA LYS A 171 3.79 -6.02 -7.52
C LYS A 171 2.99 -6.64 -6.37
N SER A 172 2.93 -7.96 -6.36
CA SER A 172 2.02 -8.71 -5.51
C SER A 172 2.31 -8.43 -4.03
N LEU A 173 1.25 -8.27 -3.25
CA LEU A 173 1.27 -8.45 -1.79
C LEU A 173 1.66 -9.89 -1.37
N GLY A 174 2.25 -10.70 -2.26
CA GLY A 174 2.76 -12.04 -1.97
C GLY A 174 3.75 -12.04 -0.82
N SER A 175 4.60 -11.01 -0.72
CA SER A 175 5.51 -10.85 0.42
C SER A 175 4.78 -10.68 1.77
N ALA A 176 3.54 -10.17 1.77
CA ALA A 176 2.73 -10.08 2.99
C ALA A 176 2.23 -11.45 3.46
N TYR A 177 1.93 -12.37 2.53
CA TYR A 177 1.60 -13.75 2.88
C TYR A 177 2.81 -14.50 3.44
N ILE A 178 4.01 -14.27 2.87
CA ILE A 178 5.25 -14.85 3.40
C ILE A 178 5.52 -14.33 4.81
N LEU A 179 5.43 -13.00 5.01
CA LEU A 179 5.61 -12.40 6.33
C LEU A 179 4.57 -12.93 7.34
N LEU A 180 3.31 -13.10 6.92
CA LEU A 180 2.27 -13.69 7.76
C LEU A 180 2.60 -15.14 8.15
N ALA A 181 3.08 -15.95 7.21
CA ALA A 181 3.48 -17.32 7.48
C ALA A 181 4.65 -17.38 8.48
N ILE A 182 5.68 -16.55 8.29
CA ILE A 182 6.78 -16.41 9.24
C ILE A 182 6.24 -15.98 10.61
N PHE A 183 5.34 -15.00 10.64
CA PHE A 183 4.75 -14.48 11.87
C PHE A 183 4.03 -15.57 12.68
N VAL A 184 3.12 -16.30 12.03
CA VAL A 184 2.34 -17.34 12.70
C VAL A 184 3.24 -18.51 13.10
N SER A 185 4.02 -19.06 12.18
CA SER A 185 4.87 -20.23 12.44
C SER A 185 5.86 -19.98 13.56
N LEU A 186 6.54 -18.83 13.53
CA LEU A 186 7.54 -18.52 14.55
C LEU A 186 6.90 -18.28 15.93
N ASN A 187 5.80 -17.53 16.03
CA ASN A 187 5.14 -17.32 17.32
C ASN A 187 4.60 -18.63 17.91
N LEU A 188 4.08 -19.54 17.07
CA LEU A 188 3.66 -20.86 17.52
C LEU A 188 4.84 -21.72 17.98
N LEU A 189 5.96 -21.73 17.26
CA LEU A 189 7.18 -22.43 17.67
C LEU A 189 7.71 -21.89 19.01
N LEU A 190 7.76 -20.56 19.18
CA LEU A 190 8.16 -19.93 20.44
C LEU A 190 7.15 -20.22 21.57
N ALA A 191 5.86 -20.33 21.27
CA ALA A 191 4.84 -20.72 22.24
C ALA A 191 5.03 -22.16 22.71
N ILE A 192 5.21 -23.09 21.77
CA ILE A 192 5.52 -24.50 22.06
C ILE A 192 6.77 -24.56 22.93
N HIS A 193 7.85 -23.89 22.51
CA HIS A 193 9.09 -23.81 23.27
C HIS A 193 8.82 -23.36 24.72
N ARG A 194 8.13 -22.25 24.97
CA ARG A 194 7.82 -21.79 26.34
C ARG A 194 7.07 -22.83 27.18
N THR A 195 6.18 -23.62 26.56
CA THR A 195 5.36 -24.61 27.27
C THR A 195 6.09 -25.93 27.53
N THR A 196 6.86 -26.43 26.57
CA THR A 196 7.52 -27.74 26.66
C THR A 196 8.92 -27.66 27.27
N PHE A 197 9.56 -26.49 27.21
CA PHE A 197 10.97 -26.28 27.60
C PHE A 197 11.29 -26.66 29.04
N HIS A 198 10.35 -26.47 29.97
CA HIS A 198 10.55 -26.84 31.38
C HIS A 198 10.89 -28.33 31.55
N HIS A 199 10.55 -29.17 30.56
CA HIS A 199 10.85 -30.60 30.56
C HIS A 199 12.18 -30.98 29.88
N TRP A 200 12.88 -30.02 29.25
CA TRP A 200 14.08 -30.31 28.43
C TRP A 200 15.42 -30.04 29.12
N GLY A 201 15.42 -29.46 30.33
CA GLY A 201 16.63 -29.31 31.15
C GLY A 201 17.70 -28.34 30.60
N LEU A 202 17.36 -27.50 29.62
CA LEU A 202 18.29 -26.54 29.03
C LEU A 202 18.60 -25.35 29.97
N PRO A 203 19.83 -24.78 29.92
CA PRO A 203 20.18 -23.60 30.71
C PRO A 203 19.32 -22.37 30.36
N PRO A 204 19.03 -21.47 31.32
CA PRO A 204 18.25 -20.25 31.07
C PRO A 204 18.85 -19.33 29.99
N SER A 205 20.18 -19.32 29.82
CA SER A 205 20.88 -18.56 28.78
C SER A 205 20.50 -19.04 27.37
N VAL A 206 20.47 -20.36 27.16
CA VAL A 206 20.11 -20.97 25.87
C VAL A 206 18.65 -20.67 25.51
N ASN A 207 17.75 -20.71 26.49
CA ASN A 207 16.35 -20.33 26.31
C ASN A 207 16.21 -18.89 25.78
N GLN A 208 16.97 -17.99 26.40
CA GLN A 208 16.97 -16.59 26.06
C GLN A 208 17.50 -16.33 24.64
N GLU A 209 18.50 -17.08 24.20
CA GLU A 209 19.04 -17.02 22.83
C GLU A 209 18.06 -17.54 21.78
N ILE A 210 17.33 -18.63 22.06
CA ILE A 210 16.28 -19.17 21.16
C ILE A 210 15.17 -18.13 20.96
N HIS A 211 14.68 -17.52 22.04
CA HIS A 211 13.67 -16.46 21.92
C HIS A 211 14.21 -15.22 21.21
N GLY A 212 15.44 -14.79 21.53
CA GLY A 212 16.08 -13.64 20.88
C GLY A 212 16.26 -13.85 19.38
N SER A 213 16.79 -15.00 18.97
CA SER A 213 17.00 -15.34 17.55
C SER A 213 15.69 -15.44 16.78
N GLY A 214 14.62 -15.97 17.37
CA GLY A 214 13.28 -15.91 16.78
C GLY A 214 12.85 -14.47 16.50
N PHE A 215 12.88 -13.59 17.50
CA PHE A 215 12.49 -12.19 17.30
C PHE A 215 13.39 -11.47 16.29
N LEU A 216 14.69 -11.82 16.22
CA LEU A 216 15.59 -11.30 15.19
C LEU A 216 15.10 -11.67 13.79
N VAL A 217 14.74 -12.94 13.54
CA VAL A 217 14.19 -13.40 12.25
C VAL A 217 12.92 -12.62 11.89
N MET A 218 12.07 -12.35 12.86
CA MET A 218 10.85 -11.56 12.66
C MET A 218 11.15 -10.12 12.25
N ILE A 219 12.06 -9.46 12.96
CA ILE A 219 12.48 -8.08 12.66
C ILE A 219 13.10 -8.03 11.26
N ILE A 220 14.00 -8.94 10.91
CA ILE A 220 14.60 -9.01 9.56
C ILE A 220 13.52 -9.17 8.50
N SER A 221 12.61 -10.12 8.69
CA SER A 221 11.55 -10.42 7.72
C SER A 221 10.65 -9.21 7.47
N PHE A 222 10.26 -8.50 8.54
CA PHE A 222 9.47 -7.29 8.42
C PHE A 222 10.25 -6.12 7.79
N SER A 223 11.54 -6.02 8.09
CA SER A 223 12.43 -5.00 7.52
C SER A 223 12.59 -5.18 6.00
N LEU A 224 12.78 -6.42 5.55
CA LEU A 224 12.82 -6.77 4.12
C LEU A 224 11.47 -6.54 3.43
N PHE A 225 10.38 -6.85 4.12
CA PHE A 225 9.03 -6.54 3.65
C PHE A 225 8.82 -5.04 3.47
N LEU A 226 9.26 -4.22 4.43
CA LEU A 226 9.17 -2.77 4.38
C LEU A 226 10.01 -2.18 3.24
N ALA A 227 11.18 -2.75 2.97
CA ALA A 227 12.02 -2.38 1.83
C ALA A 227 11.36 -2.70 0.48
N ARG A 228 10.67 -3.83 0.37
CA ARG A 228 9.93 -4.25 -0.84
C ARG A 228 8.65 -3.46 -1.10
N GLN A 229 8.13 -2.77 -0.10
CA GLN A 229 6.88 -2.00 -0.20
C GLN A 229 7.04 -0.59 -0.77
N ARG A 230 8.21 -0.22 -1.28
CA ARG A 230 8.37 1.06 -1.99
C ARG A 230 7.32 1.14 -3.12
N PRO A 231 6.54 2.23 -3.19
CA PRO A 231 5.61 2.41 -4.29
C PRO A 231 6.40 2.38 -5.60
N VAL A 232 5.85 1.68 -6.59
CA VAL A 232 6.47 1.45 -7.91
C VAL A 232 6.76 2.76 -8.66
N TYR A 233 6.25 3.89 -8.17
CA TYR A 233 6.11 5.11 -8.94
C TYR A 233 7.35 6.02 -8.99
N SER A 234 8.48 5.65 -8.38
CA SER A 234 9.70 6.48 -8.41
C SER A 234 10.75 6.05 -9.44
N ASP A 235 10.80 4.77 -9.84
CA ASP A 235 12.05 4.19 -10.38
C ASP A 235 11.93 3.53 -11.77
N SER A 236 10.84 3.74 -12.51
CA SER A 236 10.86 3.43 -13.95
C SER A 236 11.13 4.74 -14.70
N PRO A 237 12.37 4.95 -15.22
CA PRO A 237 12.53 5.78 -16.41
C PRO A 237 11.44 5.33 -17.39
N ASP A 238 10.70 6.28 -17.94
CA ASP A 238 9.76 5.95 -19.01
C ASP A 238 10.52 5.09 -20.03
N PRO A 239 10.06 3.86 -20.35
CA PRO A 239 10.56 3.23 -21.55
C PRO A 239 10.30 4.24 -22.66
N ASP A 240 11.34 4.55 -23.42
CA ASP A 240 11.18 5.40 -24.59
C ASP A 240 10.01 4.80 -25.39
N PRO A 241 9.08 5.60 -25.93
CA PRO A 241 8.10 5.10 -26.89
C PRO A 241 8.72 4.19 -27.97
N GLU A 242 10.02 4.33 -28.26
CA GLU A 242 10.78 3.40 -29.12
C GLU A 242 11.05 2.02 -28.48
N ASP A 243 11.20 1.93 -27.17
CA ASP A 243 11.50 0.74 -26.35
C ASP A 243 10.25 -0.11 -26.01
N VAL A 244 9.05 0.39 -26.35
CA VAL A 244 7.83 -0.42 -26.31
C VAL A 244 7.85 -1.41 -27.48
N GLY A 245 7.93 -2.71 -27.15
CA GLY A 245 8.00 -3.80 -28.11
C GLY A 245 6.83 -3.79 -29.12
N PRO A 246 7.05 -4.32 -30.34
CA PRO A 246 6.08 -4.24 -31.44
C PRO A 246 4.71 -4.81 -31.09
N GLU A 247 4.64 -5.92 -30.35
CA GLU A 247 3.36 -6.57 -29.96
C GLU A 247 2.46 -5.66 -29.10
N GLN A 248 3.05 -4.82 -28.25
CA GLN A 248 2.28 -3.94 -27.37
C GLN A 248 1.83 -2.66 -28.10
N LYS A 249 2.63 -2.17 -29.05
CA LYS A 249 2.23 -1.10 -29.97
C LYS A 249 1.06 -1.54 -30.85
N GLU A 250 1.11 -2.76 -31.38
CA GLU A 250 0.11 -3.33 -32.27
C GLU A 250 -1.22 -3.61 -31.55
N SER A 251 -1.17 -4.16 -30.33
CA SER A 251 -2.39 -4.40 -29.54
C SER A 251 -3.04 -3.10 -29.07
N ASP A 252 -2.26 -2.09 -28.68
CA ASP A 252 -2.79 -0.77 -28.36
C ASP A 252 -3.37 -0.10 -29.62
N SER A 253 -2.66 -0.08 -30.76
CA SER A 253 -3.18 0.52 -31.99
C SER A 253 -4.47 -0.12 -32.45
N LEU A 254 -4.55 -1.46 -32.44
CA LEU A 254 -5.77 -2.21 -32.78
C LEU A 254 -6.93 -1.92 -31.82
N PHE A 255 -6.66 -1.79 -30.52
CA PHE A 255 -7.69 -1.42 -29.54
C PHE A 255 -8.22 0.01 -29.76
N PHE A 256 -7.34 0.94 -30.14
CA PHE A 256 -7.72 2.31 -30.44
C PHE A 256 -8.46 2.42 -31.77
N GLU A 257 -7.99 1.78 -32.84
CA GLU A 257 -8.68 1.71 -34.13
C GLU A 257 -10.09 1.11 -33.97
N ALA A 258 -10.23 0.01 -33.21
CA ALA A 258 -11.53 -0.57 -32.91
C ALA A 258 -12.47 0.39 -32.14
N LYS A 259 -11.93 1.28 -31.28
CA LYS A 259 -12.71 2.31 -30.60
C LYS A 259 -13.05 3.50 -31.51
N GLU A 260 -12.16 3.88 -32.43
CA GLU A 260 -12.46 4.90 -33.44
C GLU A 260 -13.55 4.42 -34.40
N ASP A 261 -13.46 3.16 -34.86
CA ASP A 261 -14.42 2.56 -35.79
C ASP A 261 -15.77 2.27 -35.13
N SER A 262 -15.80 1.81 -33.88
CA SER A 262 -17.07 1.56 -33.15
C SER A 262 -17.80 2.84 -32.73
N GLY A 263 -17.11 4.00 -32.75
CA GLY A 263 -17.74 5.32 -32.67
C GLY A 263 -18.39 5.78 -33.98
N GLY A 264 -18.06 5.13 -35.10
CA GLY A 264 -18.49 5.47 -36.46
C GLY A 264 -19.72 4.72 -36.99
N MET A 265 -20.14 3.60 -36.37
CA MET A 265 -21.22 2.77 -36.93
C MET A 265 -22.61 3.08 -36.36
N SER A 266 -23.27 4.05 -36.99
CA SER A 266 -24.61 3.93 -37.61
C SER A 266 -25.09 5.34 -37.95
N ALA A 267 -24.56 5.86 -39.05
CA ALA A 267 -25.21 6.90 -39.81
C ALA A 267 -26.16 6.23 -40.82
N ASN A 268 -27.22 5.57 -40.32
CA ASN A 268 -28.36 5.23 -41.18
C ASN A 268 -29.30 6.44 -41.20
N GLU A 269 -29.09 7.29 -42.21
CA GLU A 269 -30.08 7.84 -43.16
C GLU A 269 -31.42 8.47 -42.70
N GLU A 270 -31.63 8.87 -41.44
CA GLU A 270 -32.89 9.59 -41.08
C GLU A 270 -32.73 10.97 -40.41
N GLY A 271 -31.61 11.66 -40.60
CA GLY A 271 -31.48 13.04 -40.12
C GLY A 271 -30.47 13.87 -40.89
N GLY A 272 -30.96 14.58 -41.92
CA GLY A 272 -30.40 15.78 -42.57
C GLY A 272 -28.90 15.84 -42.88
N GLU A 273 -28.54 16.02 -44.15
CA GLU A 273 -27.19 16.40 -44.63
C GLU A 273 -26.66 17.73 -44.06
N GLU A 274 -27.45 18.45 -43.26
CA GLU A 274 -27.09 19.75 -42.70
C GLU A 274 -26.22 19.61 -41.43
N ALA A 275 -25.32 20.57 -41.24
CA ALA A 275 -24.51 20.67 -40.03
C ALA A 275 -25.40 20.97 -38.81
N PRO A 276 -25.08 20.43 -37.63
CA PRO A 276 -25.84 20.73 -36.41
C PRO A 276 -25.82 22.23 -36.09
N PRO A 277 -26.89 22.78 -35.47
CA PRO A 277 -26.92 24.18 -35.06
C PRO A 277 -25.74 24.54 -34.13
N ASP A 278 -25.04 25.63 -34.43
CA ASP A 278 -23.88 26.10 -33.65
C ASP A 278 -24.18 26.26 -32.15
N SER A 279 -25.43 26.62 -31.81
CA SER A 279 -25.87 26.74 -30.42
C SER A 279 -25.80 25.42 -29.66
N GLU A 280 -26.18 24.31 -30.28
CA GLU A 280 -26.15 22.98 -29.65
C GLU A 280 -24.72 22.45 -29.53
N VAL A 281 -23.89 22.69 -30.54
CA VAL A 281 -22.47 22.35 -30.52
C VAL A 281 -21.76 23.12 -29.39
N LYS A 282 -22.10 24.40 -29.22
CA LYS A 282 -21.55 25.22 -28.14
C LYS A 282 -22.02 24.75 -26.76
N GLU A 283 -23.28 24.37 -26.62
CA GLU A 283 -23.84 23.84 -25.38
C GLU A 283 -23.11 22.58 -24.93
N ILE A 284 -22.92 21.60 -25.84
CA ILE A 284 -22.23 20.35 -25.48
C ILE A 284 -20.76 20.58 -25.09
N ARG A 285 -20.03 21.43 -25.82
CA ARG A 285 -18.65 21.79 -25.47
C ARG A 285 -18.59 22.41 -24.08
N GLN A 286 -19.47 23.37 -23.81
CA GLN A 286 -19.52 24.02 -22.51
C GLN A 286 -19.86 23.06 -21.38
N ALA A 287 -20.79 22.12 -21.59
CA ALA A 287 -21.12 21.12 -20.59
C ALA A 287 -19.91 20.23 -20.25
N ILE A 288 -19.19 19.76 -21.29
CA ILE A 288 -18.00 18.91 -21.11
C ILE A 288 -16.86 19.67 -20.43
N GLU A 289 -16.55 20.88 -20.90
CA GLU A 289 -15.39 21.65 -20.44
C GLU A 289 -15.61 22.30 -19.08
N ARG A 290 -16.77 22.95 -18.84
CA ARG A 290 -17.05 23.64 -17.57
C ARG A 290 -17.18 22.67 -16.41
N GLN A 291 -17.81 21.52 -16.64
CA GLN A 291 -17.96 20.48 -15.62
C GLN A 291 -16.75 19.55 -15.56
N ARG A 292 -15.75 19.76 -16.44
CA ARG A 292 -14.54 18.95 -16.57
C ARG A 292 -14.84 17.44 -16.67
N LEU A 293 -15.89 17.08 -17.42
CA LEU A 293 -16.34 15.68 -17.53
C LEU A 293 -15.24 14.76 -18.08
N TYR A 294 -14.31 15.31 -18.86
CA TYR A 294 -13.15 14.58 -19.39
C TYR A 294 -12.22 14.03 -18.30
N MET A 295 -12.27 14.55 -17.06
CA MET A 295 -11.48 14.04 -15.93
C MET A 295 -11.97 12.69 -15.39
N ASP A 296 -13.21 12.29 -15.72
CA ASP A 296 -13.70 10.96 -15.35
C ASP A 296 -13.12 9.90 -16.29
N SER A 297 -12.32 8.97 -15.74
CA SER A 297 -11.71 7.88 -16.51
C SER A 297 -12.73 6.92 -17.10
N GLU A 298 -13.92 6.82 -16.48
CA GLU A 298 -15.01 5.95 -16.91
C GLU A 298 -15.99 6.66 -17.86
N LEU A 299 -15.70 7.90 -18.28
CA LEU A 299 -16.56 8.62 -19.21
C LEU A 299 -16.65 7.89 -20.55
N THR A 300 -17.86 7.45 -20.87
CA THR A 300 -18.24 6.88 -22.16
C THR A 300 -19.21 7.81 -22.90
N LEU A 301 -19.36 7.60 -24.20
CA LEU A 301 -20.36 8.29 -25.01
C LEU A 301 -21.77 8.10 -24.45
N GLU A 302 -22.08 6.90 -23.95
CA GLU A 302 -23.37 6.55 -23.35
C GLU A 302 -23.62 7.28 -22.02
N SER A 303 -22.62 7.37 -21.15
CA SER A 303 -22.74 8.15 -19.91
C SER A 303 -22.85 9.64 -20.20
N LEU A 304 -22.13 10.16 -21.19
CA LEU A 304 -22.23 11.56 -21.59
C LEU A 304 -23.63 11.90 -22.11
N ALA A 305 -24.20 11.05 -22.98
CA ALA A 305 -25.55 11.21 -23.49
C ALA A 305 -26.59 11.27 -22.36
N ARG A 306 -26.49 10.34 -21.40
CA ARG A 306 -27.36 10.34 -20.21
C ARG A 306 -27.20 11.60 -19.36
N LEU A 307 -25.98 12.08 -19.14
CA LEU A 307 -25.73 13.31 -18.38
C LEU A 307 -26.32 14.56 -19.05
N LEU A 308 -26.32 14.60 -20.38
CA LEU A 308 -26.86 15.70 -21.15
C LEU A 308 -28.36 15.58 -21.44
N GLY A 309 -29.01 14.49 -21.02
CA GLY A 309 -30.42 14.22 -21.34
C GLY A 309 -30.67 14.05 -22.84
N ARG A 310 -29.66 13.60 -23.60
CA ARG A 310 -29.69 13.42 -25.06
C ARG A 310 -29.48 11.95 -25.42
N SER A 311 -29.83 11.55 -26.65
CA SER A 311 -29.53 10.19 -27.12
C SER A 311 -28.05 10.04 -27.49
N ARG A 312 -27.53 8.81 -27.42
CA ARG A 312 -26.16 8.48 -27.86
C ARG A 312 -25.90 8.94 -29.30
N HIS A 313 -26.89 8.78 -30.19
CA HIS A 313 -26.82 9.21 -31.58
C HIS A 313 -26.72 10.73 -31.72
N GLN A 314 -27.52 11.48 -30.97
CA GLN A 314 -27.47 12.95 -30.98
C GLN A 314 -26.11 13.46 -30.53
N VAL A 315 -25.55 12.92 -29.44
CA VAL A 315 -24.21 13.31 -28.97
C VAL A 315 -23.14 12.94 -29.99
N SER A 316 -23.21 11.75 -30.57
CA SER A 316 -22.28 11.34 -31.63
C SER A 316 -22.35 12.27 -32.85
N TYR A 317 -23.56 12.62 -33.29
CA TYR A 317 -23.79 13.55 -34.40
C TYR A 317 -23.23 14.95 -34.10
N LEU A 318 -23.53 15.51 -32.92
CA LEU A 318 -23.02 16.83 -32.51
C LEU A 318 -21.48 16.87 -32.46
N LEU A 319 -20.83 15.81 -31.98
CA LEU A 319 -19.37 15.74 -31.92
C LEU A 319 -18.77 15.52 -33.32
N ASN A 320 -19.23 14.50 -34.04
CA ASN A 320 -18.67 14.15 -35.35
C ASN A 320 -18.90 15.24 -36.41
N ARG A 321 -20.09 15.87 -36.44
CA ARG A 321 -20.42 16.89 -37.45
C ARG A 321 -20.17 18.32 -36.97
N GLY A 322 -20.41 18.62 -35.70
CA GLY A 322 -20.27 19.96 -35.15
C GLY A 322 -18.87 20.27 -34.59
N VAL A 323 -18.19 19.27 -34.02
CA VAL A 323 -16.81 19.41 -33.53
C VAL A 323 -15.79 18.87 -34.53
N ASN A 324 -16.25 18.14 -35.55
CA ASN A 324 -15.42 17.44 -36.53
C ASN A 324 -14.43 16.46 -35.87
N GLN A 325 -14.85 15.86 -34.75
CA GLN A 325 -14.06 14.90 -33.99
C GLN A 325 -14.98 13.84 -33.41
N ASN A 326 -14.53 12.59 -33.44
CA ASN A 326 -15.20 11.56 -32.67
C ASN A 326 -15.04 11.82 -31.16
N PHE A 327 -15.94 11.22 -30.37
CA PHE A 327 -15.96 11.37 -28.91
C PHE A 327 -14.60 11.08 -28.26
N TYR A 328 -13.93 10.01 -28.66
CA TYR A 328 -12.67 9.61 -28.04
C TYR A 328 -11.54 10.61 -28.31
N ARG A 329 -11.42 11.11 -29.55
CA ARG A 329 -10.44 12.16 -29.90
C ARG A 329 -10.72 13.45 -29.15
N TYR A 330 -11.97 13.88 -29.11
CA TYR A 330 -12.33 15.12 -28.42
C TYR A 330 -12.01 15.05 -26.92
N ILE A 331 -12.43 13.98 -26.24
CA ILE A 331 -12.15 13.80 -24.80
C ILE A 331 -10.65 13.64 -24.53
N ASN A 332 -9.95 12.79 -25.30
CA ASN A 332 -8.52 12.59 -25.09
C ASN A 332 -7.70 13.86 -25.34
N GLY A 333 -8.10 14.68 -26.31
CA GLY A 333 -7.50 16.00 -26.53
C GLY A 333 -7.62 16.89 -25.30
N LEU A 334 -8.81 16.98 -24.70
CA LEU A 334 -9.02 17.74 -23.45
C LEU A 334 -8.20 17.20 -22.28
N ARG A 335 -8.11 15.87 -22.14
CA ARG A 335 -7.29 15.22 -21.10
C ARG A 335 -5.80 15.53 -21.27
N VAL A 336 -5.28 15.46 -22.50
CA VAL A 336 -3.89 15.81 -22.80
C VAL A 336 -3.63 17.29 -22.53
N GLU A 337 -4.55 18.18 -22.92
CA GLU A 337 -4.40 19.61 -22.67
C GLU A 337 -4.29 19.89 -21.17
N HIS A 338 -5.22 19.34 -20.39
CA HIS A 338 -5.20 19.52 -18.94
C HIS A 338 -3.92 18.94 -18.31
N ALA A 339 -3.49 17.75 -18.72
CA ALA A 339 -2.21 17.20 -18.26
C ALA A 339 -1.02 18.10 -18.62
N SER A 340 -1.06 18.74 -19.79
CA SER A 340 0.01 19.63 -20.25
C SER A 340 0.10 20.92 -19.43
N GLU A 341 -1.03 21.44 -18.98
CA GLU A 341 -1.10 22.57 -18.03
C GLU A 341 -0.47 22.18 -16.70
N LEU A 342 -0.90 21.05 -16.11
CA LEU A 342 -0.37 20.55 -14.83
C LEU A 342 1.14 20.25 -14.90
N LEU A 343 1.64 19.79 -16.05
CA LEU A 343 3.07 19.52 -16.22
C LEU A 343 3.94 20.77 -16.28
N LEU A 344 3.38 21.93 -16.63
CA LEU A 344 4.10 23.20 -16.74
C LEU A 344 3.93 24.09 -15.51
N ASP A 345 2.97 23.80 -14.65
CA ASP A 345 2.70 24.58 -13.45
C ASP A 345 3.63 24.18 -12.30
N SER A 346 4.32 25.18 -11.74
CA SER A 346 5.26 25.05 -10.63
C SER A 346 4.65 24.43 -9.36
N GLU A 347 3.35 24.61 -9.12
CA GLU A 347 2.66 24.02 -7.96
C GLU A 347 2.67 22.49 -8.01
N TYR A 348 2.62 21.93 -9.22
CA TYR A 348 2.57 20.49 -9.45
C TYR A 348 3.91 19.90 -9.90
N ALA A 349 5.00 20.67 -9.86
CA ALA A 349 6.33 20.20 -10.26
C ALA A 349 6.79 18.93 -9.50
N ALA A 350 6.36 18.79 -8.25
CA ALA A 350 6.64 17.62 -7.41
C ALA A 350 5.74 16.40 -7.73
N TRP A 351 4.70 16.55 -8.56
CA TRP A 351 3.80 15.44 -8.87
C TRP A 351 4.45 14.45 -9.85
N PRO A 352 4.34 13.13 -9.59
CA PRO A 352 4.70 12.12 -10.58
C PRO A 352 3.89 12.31 -11.87
N VAL A 353 4.51 12.07 -13.04
CA VAL A 353 3.84 12.14 -14.36
C VAL A 353 2.57 11.28 -14.39
N LEU A 354 2.64 10.07 -13.82
CA LEU A 354 1.47 9.20 -13.71
C LEU A 354 0.35 9.82 -12.87
N ARG A 355 0.67 10.52 -11.78
CA ARG A 355 -0.37 11.19 -11.00
C ARG A 355 -1.08 12.22 -11.84
N ILE A 356 -0.34 13.04 -12.59
CA ILE A 356 -0.91 14.02 -13.51
C ILE A 356 -1.80 13.32 -14.54
N ALA A 357 -1.37 12.18 -15.10
CA ALA A 357 -2.19 11.41 -16.01
C ALA A 357 -3.52 10.95 -15.39
N LEU A 358 -3.49 10.43 -14.16
CA LEU A 358 -4.70 9.97 -13.46
C LEU A 358 -5.65 11.12 -13.14
N GLU A 359 -5.12 12.25 -12.67
CA GLU A 359 -5.90 13.47 -12.36
C GLU A 359 -6.49 14.09 -13.63
N SER A 360 -5.85 13.87 -14.78
CA SER A 360 -6.37 14.22 -16.10
C SER A 360 -7.31 13.17 -16.72
N GLY A 361 -7.73 12.14 -15.97
CA GLY A 361 -8.74 11.18 -16.42
C GLY A 361 -8.23 10.02 -17.27
N PHE A 362 -6.91 9.78 -17.33
CA PHE A 362 -6.37 8.57 -17.95
C PHE A 362 -6.44 7.38 -16.99
N SER A 363 -6.78 6.19 -17.51
CA SER A 363 -6.82 4.96 -16.73
C SER A 363 -5.47 4.20 -16.70
N SER A 364 -4.53 4.54 -17.59
CA SER A 364 -3.22 3.88 -17.66
C SER A 364 -2.09 4.83 -18.09
N LYS A 365 -0.86 4.52 -17.63
CA LYS A 365 0.36 5.25 -17.98
C LYS A 365 0.73 5.12 -19.46
N ALA A 366 0.60 3.92 -20.01
CA ALA A 366 0.95 3.63 -21.41
C ALA A 366 0.09 4.43 -22.39
N THR A 367 -1.24 4.40 -22.17
CA THR A 367 -2.20 5.19 -22.95
C THR A 367 -1.90 6.69 -22.87
N PHE A 368 -1.62 7.19 -21.67
CA PHE A 368 -1.26 8.59 -21.47
C PHE A 368 -0.01 8.97 -22.23
N ASN A 369 1.10 8.24 -22.06
CA ASN A 369 2.38 8.57 -22.72
C ASN A 369 2.24 8.58 -24.25
N ARG A 370 1.52 7.59 -24.81
CA ARG A 370 1.26 7.49 -26.25
C ARG A 370 0.46 8.69 -26.76
N LEU A 371 -0.71 8.95 -26.17
CA LEU A 371 -1.59 10.05 -26.57
C LEU A 371 -0.94 11.42 -26.34
N PHE A 372 -0.18 11.58 -25.26
CA PHE A 372 0.54 12.83 -25.01
C PHE A 372 1.58 13.10 -26.09
N LYS A 373 2.37 12.08 -26.49
CA LYS A 373 3.34 12.21 -27.60
C LYS A 373 2.64 12.45 -28.94
N GLU A 374 1.52 11.76 -29.19
CA GLU A 374 0.72 11.95 -30.41
C GLU A 374 0.18 13.38 -30.53
N TYR A 375 -0.40 13.94 -29.46
CA TYR A 375 -1.03 15.27 -29.48
C TYR A 375 -0.03 16.43 -29.32
N LYS A 376 1.06 16.25 -28.55
CA LYS A 376 2.03 17.33 -28.24
C LYS A 376 3.38 17.18 -28.95
N GLY A 377 3.60 16.07 -29.66
CA GLY A 377 4.85 15.76 -30.37
C GLY A 377 6.05 15.46 -29.46
N LYS A 378 5.86 15.41 -28.14
CA LYS A 378 6.91 15.20 -27.13
C LYS A 378 6.39 14.31 -26.01
N THR A 379 7.28 13.62 -25.31
CA THR A 379 6.92 12.87 -24.11
C THR A 379 6.51 13.83 -22.97
N PRO A 380 5.70 13.38 -22.00
CA PRO A 380 5.33 14.18 -20.83
C PRO A 380 6.53 14.72 -20.05
N MET A 381 7.61 13.91 -19.94
CA MET A 381 8.84 14.31 -19.26
C MET A 381 9.60 15.40 -20.01
N GLU A 382 9.72 15.28 -21.34
CA GLU A 382 10.30 16.33 -22.17
C GLU A 382 9.46 17.61 -22.14
N TRP A 383 8.14 17.48 -22.05
CA TRP A 383 7.23 18.62 -21.92
C TRP A 383 7.44 19.35 -20.60
N ARG A 384 7.56 18.62 -19.49
CA ARG A 384 7.84 19.17 -18.15
C ARG A 384 9.15 19.95 -18.10
N LYS A 385 10.19 19.46 -18.78
CA LYS A 385 11.50 20.15 -18.86
C LYS A 385 11.43 21.53 -19.52
N LYS A 386 10.32 21.93 -20.14
CA LYS A 386 10.12 23.30 -20.64
C LYS A 386 9.75 24.31 -19.55
N ALA A 387 9.23 23.84 -18.42
CA ALA A 387 8.87 24.70 -17.28
C ALA A 387 10.00 24.85 -16.26
N SER A 388 11.02 23.98 -16.34
CA SER A 388 12.33 24.15 -15.68
C SER A 388 13.22 25.08 -16.50
#